data_AF-K2N6B9-F1
#
_entry.id   AF-K2N6B9-F1
#
_cell.length_a   1.000
_cell.length_b   1.000
_cell.length_c   1.000
_cell.angle_alpha   90.00
_cell.angle_beta   90.00
_cell.angle_gamma   90.00
#
_symmetry.space_group_name_H-M   'P 1'
#
loop_
_entity.id
_entity.type
_entity.pdbx_description
1 polymer ?
#
loop_
_entity_poly.entity_id
_entity_poly.type
_entity_poly.pdbx_seq_one_letter_code
_entity_poly.pdbx_strand_id
1 'polypeptide(L)'
;MRLAARRGGLLLRPGGFTRFASSTGQQEQQGGRGFFSVFSHGPRSRAELWGLLLGCSVFPLSVALMNWYDKQNEAPPPELAPDFQSMHAVKMTPKQQLGGPFRLRESRTGAYITDKELFQDHWTLLYFGFSKCAEVCPTTLKFIADVMKACDAATTKSTASEVARLQAVFLSIDSFRDTPEILEKYVSKFDPRLRGLCGSLKEVKQAASAWRVYYSSIEETDEERKLREEKGVPEVFLDDTYQFDHSSAIYLVGPDGKMKDFFFKEMGLEDAVSRLGVHFEDILRLQGHKRVIETNERKEREKKKEKKKRRGTVKGRRAFVFPSKNSRALQLKQIDMYAFIMYELAAKKKKKRKRTK
;
A
#
# COMPACT_ATOMS: atom_id res chain seq x y z
N MET A 1 -28.64 60.86 -47.38
CA MET A 1 -28.97 61.74 -46.25
C MET A 1 -29.10 60.87 -45.00
N ARG A 2 -28.37 61.25 -43.94
CA ARG A 2 -28.65 61.18 -42.48
C ARG A 2 -30.03 60.59 -42.08
N LEU A 3 -30.23 59.81 -41.01
CA LEU A 3 -29.60 59.79 -39.67
C LEU A 3 -30.11 58.53 -38.90
N ALA A 4 -29.25 57.97 -38.04
CA ALA A 4 -29.43 57.43 -36.66
C ALA A 4 -30.75 56.71 -36.24
N ALA A 5 -30.82 55.77 -35.29
CA ALA A 5 -30.04 55.57 -34.06
C ALA A 5 -30.37 54.21 -33.35
N ARG A 6 -29.38 53.65 -32.63
CA ARG A 6 -29.44 52.97 -31.29
C ARG A 6 -30.36 51.75 -31.06
N ARG A 7 -30.04 50.74 -30.21
CA ARG A 7 -28.87 50.27 -29.44
C ARG A 7 -29.35 49.00 -28.71
N GLY A 8 -28.49 48.00 -28.46
CA GLY A 8 -28.68 47.03 -27.37
C GLY A 8 -28.08 45.65 -27.66
N GLY A 9 -26.91 45.36 -27.10
CA GLY A 9 -26.26 44.05 -27.22
C GLY A 9 -25.20 43.83 -26.12
N LEU A 10 -25.28 42.63 -25.53
CA LEU A 10 -24.66 42.01 -24.36
C LEU A 10 -23.13 42.10 -24.14
N LEU A 11 -22.79 42.15 -22.84
CA LEU A 11 -21.88 41.31 -22.01
C LEU A 11 -20.66 40.56 -22.60
N LEU A 12 -19.51 40.87 -21.94
CA LEU A 12 -18.44 40.01 -21.40
C LEU A 12 -17.40 39.31 -22.31
N ARG A 13 -16.14 39.81 -22.19
CA ARG A 13 -14.79 39.19 -22.00
C ARG A 13 -14.45 37.86 -22.70
N PRO A 14 -13.18 37.57 -23.10
CA PRO A 14 -11.98 37.76 -22.27
C PRO A 14 -10.62 37.98 -23.00
N GLY A 15 -9.56 38.20 -22.20
CA GLY A 15 -8.23 37.65 -22.48
C GLY A 15 -7.17 38.60 -23.07
N GLY A 16 -5.96 38.58 -22.50
CA GLY A 16 -4.75 39.02 -23.19
C GLY A 16 -3.77 39.82 -22.36
N PHE A 17 -2.87 39.12 -21.67
CA PHE A 17 -1.60 39.65 -21.17
C PHE A 17 -0.76 40.24 -22.32
N THR A 18 -0.22 41.45 -22.17
CA THR A 18 1.09 41.79 -22.73
C THR A 18 1.85 42.74 -21.80
N ARG A 19 3.11 42.37 -21.58
CA ARG A 19 4.15 43.10 -20.84
C ARG A 19 4.41 44.43 -21.52
N PHE A 20 4.53 45.51 -20.74
CA PHE A 20 5.21 46.72 -21.17
C PHE A 20 6.58 46.79 -20.50
N ALA A 21 7.61 46.60 -21.32
CA ALA A 21 8.95 47.09 -21.05
C ALA A 21 9.08 48.49 -21.68
N SER A 22 9.75 49.35 -20.92
CA SER A 22 10.41 50.62 -21.27
C SER A 22 10.23 51.22 -22.66
N SER A 23 9.85 52.50 -22.71
CA SER A 23 10.77 53.55 -23.15
C SER A 23 10.26 54.95 -22.78
N THR A 24 11.12 55.67 -22.07
CA THR A 24 11.42 57.10 -22.19
C THR A 24 10.31 58.08 -22.61
N GLY A 25 9.91 58.93 -21.66
CA GLY A 25 9.30 60.24 -21.91
C GLY A 25 9.81 61.22 -20.86
N GLN A 26 10.38 62.32 -21.32
CA GLN A 26 11.22 63.28 -20.61
C GLN A 26 10.52 64.13 -19.54
N GLN A 27 11.36 64.55 -18.58
CA GLN A 27 11.44 65.87 -17.94
C GLN A 27 10.21 66.43 -17.22
N GLU A 28 10.37 66.63 -15.92
CA GLU A 28 10.35 68.01 -15.40
C GLU A 28 11.22 68.14 -14.15
N GLN A 29 12.34 68.86 -14.30
CA GLN A 29 13.08 69.41 -13.17
C GLN A 29 12.23 70.57 -12.61
N GLN A 30 11.54 70.32 -11.50
CA GLN A 30 11.09 71.38 -10.61
C GLN A 30 11.75 71.20 -9.25
N GLY A 31 12.61 72.16 -8.91
CA GLY A 31 13.33 72.22 -7.65
C GLY A 31 12.38 72.43 -6.47
N GLY A 32 11.91 71.34 -5.88
CA GLY A 32 11.32 71.30 -4.55
C GLY A 32 12.32 70.66 -3.59
N ARG A 33 12.84 71.44 -2.63
CA ARG A 33 13.77 70.98 -1.60
C ARG A 33 13.15 69.79 -0.85
N GLY A 34 13.81 68.63 -0.86
CA GLY A 34 13.33 67.44 -0.17
C GLY A 34 13.20 67.66 1.33
N PHE A 35 12.25 66.97 1.95
CA PHE A 35 11.94 66.96 3.39
C PHE A 35 13.19 66.87 4.31
N PHE A 36 14.26 66.23 3.82
CA PHE A 36 15.52 66.06 4.57
C PHE A 36 16.45 67.28 4.57
N SER A 37 16.26 68.31 3.73
CA SER A 37 17.13 69.50 3.74
C SER A 37 16.90 70.41 4.96
N VAL A 38 15.80 70.21 5.69
CA VAL A 38 15.45 70.99 6.89
C VAL A 38 16.31 70.60 8.09
N PHE A 39 16.83 69.37 8.13
CA PHE A 39 17.65 68.88 9.25
C PHE A 39 19.04 69.51 9.34
N SER A 40 19.57 70.08 8.24
CA SER A 40 20.93 70.64 8.22
C SER A 40 21.01 72.15 8.52
N HIS A 41 19.90 72.89 8.46
CA HIS A 41 19.91 74.36 8.56
C HIS A 41 19.01 74.96 9.65
N GLY A 42 18.39 74.14 10.50
CA GLY A 42 17.47 74.59 11.55
C GLY A 42 16.14 75.14 10.99
N PRO A 43 15.04 75.10 11.77
CA PRO A 43 13.73 75.53 11.31
C PRO A 43 13.69 77.05 11.12
N ARG A 44 13.35 77.52 9.91
CA ARG A 44 13.29 78.97 9.61
C ARG A 44 11.88 79.56 9.75
N SER A 45 10.85 78.72 9.86
CA SER A 45 9.46 79.17 10.07
C SER A 45 8.71 78.33 11.11
N ARG A 46 7.66 78.91 11.71
CA ARG A 46 6.80 78.20 12.67
C ARG A 46 6.12 76.99 12.02
N ALA A 47 5.78 77.06 10.73
CA ALA A 47 5.18 75.94 9.99
C ALA A 47 6.14 74.75 9.82
N GLU A 48 7.43 75.00 9.58
CA GLU A 48 8.45 73.95 9.52
C GLU A 48 8.68 73.31 10.89
N LEU A 49 8.69 74.10 11.97
CA LEU A 49 8.80 73.59 13.34
C LEU A 49 7.60 72.68 13.69
N TRP A 50 6.38 73.12 13.40
CA TRP A 50 5.17 72.34 13.63
C TRP A 50 5.11 71.08 12.74
N GLY A 51 5.56 71.16 11.48
CA GLY A 51 5.67 70.01 10.59
C GLY A 51 6.66 68.95 11.09
N LEU A 52 7.79 69.37 11.65
CA LEU A 52 8.80 68.48 12.24
C LEU A 52 8.28 67.82 13.53
N LEU A 53 7.59 68.59 14.40
CA LEU A 53 6.99 68.07 15.62
C LEU A 53 5.85 67.07 15.34
N LEU A 54 5.02 67.35 14.32
CA LEU A 54 3.96 66.43 13.89
C LEU A 54 4.54 65.18 13.21
N GLY A 55 5.56 65.32 12.37
CA GLY A 55 6.25 64.17 11.76
C GLY A 55 6.95 63.26 12.78
N CYS A 56 7.63 63.86 13.78
CA CYS A 56 8.31 63.13 14.83
C CYS A 56 7.37 62.44 15.82
N SER A 57 6.09 62.84 15.92
CA SER A 57 5.11 62.19 16.78
C SER A 57 4.30 61.12 16.05
N VAL A 58 3.98 61.33 14.77
CA VAL A 58 3.19 60.38 13.97
C VAL A 58 3.99 59.13 13.61
N PHE A 59 5.30 59.27 13.32
CA PHE A 59 6.14 58.12 12.96
C PHE A 59 6.32 57.07 14.07
N PRO A 60 6.68 57.43 15.33
CA PRO A 60 6.76 56.44 16.40
C PRO A 60 5.38 55.86 16.77
N LEU A 61 4.31 56.62 16.62
CA LEU A 61 2.94 56.12 16.80
C LEU A 61 2.56 55.08 15.75
N SER A 62 2.91 55.29 14.47
CA SER A 62 2.62 54.32 13.42
C SER A 62 3.47 53.06 13.57
N VAL A 63 4.75 53.18 13.94
CA VAL A 63 5.62 52.04 14.21
C VAL A 63 5.14 51.26 15.44
N ALA A 64 4.72 51.94 16.50
CA ALA A 64 4.15 51.29 17.68
C ALA A 64 2.83 50.58 17.37
N LEU A 65 1.96 51.19 16.54
CA LEU A 65 0.70 50.58 16.10
C LEU A 65 0.95 49.35 15.22
N MET A 66 1.92 49.41 14.30
CA MET A 66 2.29 48.29 13.45
C MET A 66 2.87 47.14 14.27
N ASN A 67 3.75 47.44 15.22
CA ASN A 67 4.36 46.43 16.08
C ASN A 67 3.35 45.81 17.07
N TRP A 68 2.37 46.60 17.53
CA TRP A 68 1.25 46.09 18.31
C TRP A 68 0.32 45.20 17.46
N TYR A 69 0.07 45.57 16.20
CA TYR A 69 -0.73 44.78 15.28
C TYR A 69 -0.06 43.46 14.90
N ASP A 70 1.26 43.46 14.65
CA ASP A 70 2.03 42.23 14.43
C ASP A 70 2.03 41.35 15.67
N LYS A 71 2.17 41.92 16.88
CA LYS A 71 2.13 41.16 18.13
C LYS A 71 0.76 40.53 18.42
N GLN A 72 -0.34 41.15 17.98
CA GLN A 72 -1.67 40.54 18.11
C GLN A 72 -1.95 39.45 17.08
N ASN A 73 -1.29 39.51 15.91
CA ASN A 73 -1.47 38.58 14.81
C ASN A 73 -0.32 37.58 14.66
N GLU A 74 0.59 37.55 15.63
CA GLU A 74 1.69 36.59 15.68
C GLU A 74 1.08 35.20 15.92
N ALA A 75 1.00 34.41 14.85
CA ALA A 75 0.62 33.01 14.96
C ALA A 75 1.55 32.33 15.99
N PRO A 76 1.03 31.42 16.83
CA PRO A 76 1.91 30.64 17.70
C PRO A 76 3.02 30.03 16.83
N PRO A 77 4.29 30.07 17.26
CA PRO A 77 5.39 29.52 16.47
C PRO A 77 5.00 28.11 16.05
N PRO A 78 5.23 27.73 14.78
CA PRO A 78 4.89 26.38 14.32
C PRO A 78 5.61 25.44 15.29
N GLU A 79 4.82 24.61 15.96
CA GLU A 79 5.35 23.58 16.84
C GLU A 79 6.30 22.76 15.98
N LEU A 80 7.62 22.99 16.17
CA LEU A 80 8.66 22.16 15.58
C LEU A 80 8.23 20.74 15.90
N ALA A 81 7.98 19.95 14.85
CA ALA A 81 7.45 18.61 14.95
C ALA A 81 8.08 17.91 16.15
N PRO A 82 7.28 17.27 17.03
CA PRO A 82 7.79 16.73 18.28
C PRO A 82 9.07 15.98 17.98
N ASP A 83 10.11 16.35 18.72
CA ASP A 83 11.42 15.73 18.67
C ASP A 83 11.21 14.22 18.51
N PHE A 84 11.89 13.57 17.56
CA PHE A 84 11.69 12.15 17.17
C PHE A 84 12.03 11.16 18.32
N GLN A 85 11.98 11.61 19.57
CA GLN A 85 12.07 10.84 20.80
C GLN A 85 10.69 10.37 21.25
N SER A 86 9.96 9.71 20.37
CA SER A 86 9.05 8.65 20.76
C SER A 86 8.62 7.86 19.52
N MET A 87 9.52 6.99 19.04
CA MET A 87 9.04 5.69 18.56
C MET A 87 8.42 4.95 19.75
N HIS A 88 7.28 5.44 20.27
CA HIS A 88 6.30 4.54 20.83
C HIS A 88 6.10 3.53 19.73
N ALA A 89 6.39 2.26 20.04
CA ALA A 89 6.09 1.17 19.14
C ALA A 89 4.62 1.33 18.80
N VAL A 90 4.33 1.89 17.63
CA VAL A 90 3.00 1.89 17.05
C VAL A 90 2.72 0.41 17.01
N LYS A 91 1.84 -0.05 17.91
CA LYS A 91 1.22 -1.35 17.77
C LYS A 91 0.45 -1.20 16.47
N MET A 92 1.11 -1.53 15.37
CA MET A 92 0.50 -1.66 14.07
C MET A 92 -0.62 -2.66 14.31
N THR A 93 -1.86 -2.16 14.31
CA THR A 93 -3.03 -3.01 14.29
C THR A 93 -2.76 -4.04 13.19
N PRO A 94 -2.97 -5.35 13.42
CA PRO A 94 -2.70 -6.35 12.40
C PRO A 94 -3.38 -5.86 11.11
N LYS A 95 -2.59 -5.65 10.05
CA LYS A 95 -3.08 -5.19 8.75
C LYS A 95 -4.29 -6.06 8.44
N GLN A 96 -5.48 -5.48 8.49
CA GLN A 96 -6.71 -6.24 8.35
C GLN A 96 -6.61 -6.92 6.99
N GLN A 97 -6.46 -8.24 7.01
CA GLN A 97 -6.08 -9.00 5.83
C GLN A 97 -7.22 -8.86 4.81
N LEU A 98 -6.91 -8.38 3.60
CA LEU A 98 -7.90 -8.35 2.53
C LEU A 98 -8.24 -9.78 2.14
N GLY A 99 -9.52 -9.99 1.83
CA GLY A 99 -10.11 -11.29 1.60
C GLY A 99 -11.22 -11.60 2.59
N GLY A 100 -12.05 -12.56 2.22
CA GLY A 100 -13.22 -12.97 2.99
C GLY A 100 -14.04 -13.99 2.22
N PRO A 101 -14.98 -14.66 2.90
CA PRO A 101 -15.76 -15.72 2.28
C PRO A 101 -16.66 -15.14 1.20
N PHE A 102 -16.61 -15.74 0.02
CA PHE A 102 -17.56 -15.47 -1.05
C PHE A 102 -17.91 -16.78 -1.75
N ARG A 103 -19.06 -16.77 -2.40
CA ARG A 103 -19.53 -17.85 -3.27
C ARG A 103 -19.99 -17.23 -4.57
N LEU A 104 -19.34 -17.60 -5.66
CA LEU A 104 -19.61 -17.07 -6.98
C LEU A 104 -19.72 -18.21 -7.98
N ARG A 105 -20.36 -17.94 -9.11
CA ARG A 105 -20.54 -18.88 -10.20
C ARG A 105 -19.40 -18.75 -11.21
N GLU A 106 -18.78 -19.86 -11.54
CA GLU A 106 -17.74 -19.91 -12.57
C GLU A 106 -18.34 -19.90 -13.97
N SER A 107 -17.74 -19.12 -14.87
CA SER A 107 -18.17 -18.97 -16.27
C SER A 107 -18.05 -20.25 -17.08
N ARG A 108 -16.93 -20.99 -16.92
CA ARG A 108 -16.60 -22.19 -17.70
C ARG A 108 -17.44 -23.41 -17.33
N THR A 109 -17.57 -23.69 -16.03
CA THR A 109 -18.27 -24.88 -15.53
C THR A 109 -19.72 -24.60 -15.20
N GLY A 110 -20.09 -23.34 -15.00
CA GLY A 110 -21.40 -22.94 -14.47
C GLY A 110 -21.61 -23.34 -13.00
N ALA A 111 -20.62 -23.93 -12.33
CA ALA A 111 -20.70 -24.36 -10.94
C ALA A 111 -20.44 -23.19 -9.98
N TYR A 112 -20.96 -23.30 -8.75
CA TYR A 112 -20.61 -22.37 -7.70
C TYR A 112 -19.30 -22.79 -7.03
N ILE A 113 -18.42 -21.82 -6.83
CA ILE A 113 -17.10 -21.98 -6.23
C ILE A 113 -16.97 -21.04 -5.04
N THR A 114 -16.33 -21.55 -3.99
CA THR A 114 -15.99 -20.76 -2.80
C THR A 114 -14.58 -20.18 -2.87
N ASP A 115 -14.30 -19.13 -2.10
CA ASP A 115 -12.97 -18.54 -1.97
C ASP A 115 -11.89 -19.58 -1.63
N LYS A 116 -12.19 -20.52 -0.74
CA LYS A 116 -11.27 -21.56 -0.32
C LYS A 116 -10.89 -22.49 -1.46
N GLU A 117 -11.87 -23.01 -2.18
CA GLU A 117 -11.65 -23.90 -3.32
C GLU A 117 -10.92 -23.20 -4.45
N LEU A 118 -11.19 -21.90 -4.64
CA LEU A 118 -10.53 -21.10 -5.66
C LEU A 118 -9.04 -20.90 -5.38
N PHE A 119 -8.68 -20.55 -4.15
CA PHE A 119 -7.31 -20.18 -3.80
C PHE A 119 -6.45 -21.33 -3.28
N GLN A 120 -7.06 -22.45 -2.90
CA GLN A 120 -6.32 -23.58 -2.34
C GLN A 120 -5.29 -24.11 -3.34
N ASP A 121 -4.03 -24.15 -2.90
CA ASP A 121 -2.89 -24.65 -3.67
C ASP A 121 -2.60 -23.91 -4.99
N HIS A 122 -3.21 -22.76 -5.23
CA HIS A 122 -2.99 -21.96 -6.44
C HIS A 122 -2.54 -20.53 -6.11
N TRP A 123 -1.64 -20.01 -6.94
CA TRP A 123 -1.36 -18.58 -6.96
C TRP A 123 -2.39 -17.90 -7.84
N THR A 124 -3.10 -16.91 -7.31
CA THR A 124 -4.22 -16.31 -8.03
C THR A 124 -4.01 -14.82 -8.21
N LEU A 125 -3.96 -14.39 -9.47
CA LEU A 125 -4.07 -12.98 -9.85
C LEU A 125 -5.56 -12.64 -9.97
N LEU A 126 -6.10 -12.00 -8.94
CA LEU A 126 -7.51 -11.64 -8.85
C LEU A 126 -7.71 -10.20 -9.35
N TYR A 127 -8.57 -10.02 -10.34
CA TYR A 127 -8.92 -8.73 -10.90
C TYR A 127 -10.44 -8.56 -10.94
N PHE A 128 -10.91 -7.38 -10.52
CA PHE A 128 -12.32 -7.02 -10.52
C PHE A 128 -12.62 -6.10 -11.70
N GLY A 129 -13.67 -6.37 -12.45
CA GLY A 129 -14.08 -5.55 -13.59
C GLY A 129 -15.37 -6.04 -14.21
N PHE A 130 -15.67 -5.67 -15.45
CA PHE A 130 -16.88 -6.08 -16.17
C PHE A 130 -16.62 -6.21 -17.68
N SER A 131 -17.39 -7.05 -18.37
CA SER A 131 -17.09 -7.41 -19.77
C SER A 131 -17.25 -6.26 -20.77
N LYS A 132 -18.20 -5.35 -20.54
CA LYS A 132 -18.50 -4.18 -21.39
C LYS A 132 -17.70 -2.91 -21.03
N CYS A 133 -16.57 -3.04 -20.34
CA CYS A 133 -15.72 -1.91 -20.01
C CYS A 133 -15.05 -1.36 -21.29
N ALA A 134 -15.06 -0.03 -21.45
CA ALA A 134 -14.55 0.63 -22.64
C ALA A 134 -13.10 0.24 -22.97
N GLU A 135 -12.16 0.41 -22.03
CA GLU A 135 -10.71 0.25 -22.32
C GLU A 135 -9.87 -0.35 -21.17
N VAL A 136 -10.18 -0.05 -19.91
CA VAL A 136 -9.29 -0.39 -18.78
C VAL A 136 -9.26 -1.91 -18.52
N CYS A 137 -10.43 -2.57 -18.46
CA CYS A 137 -10.49 -4.01 -18.24
C CYS A 137 -9.76 -4.84 -19.31
N PRO A 138 -10.04 -4.67 -20.63
CA PRO A 138 -9.40 -5.50 -21.65
C PRO A 138 -7.87 -5.30 -21.69
N THR A 139 -7.39 -4.06 -21.48
CA THR A 139 -5.95 -3.81 -21.46
C THR A 139 -5.27 -4.38 -20.21
N THR A 140 -5.96 -4.41 -19.07
CA THR A 140 -5.45 -5.00 -17.82
C THR A 140 -5.44 -6.53 -17.89
N LEU A 141 -6.46 -7.16 -18.48
CA LEU A 141 -6.47 -8.61 -18.70
C LEU A 141 -5.39 -9.06 -19.67
N LYS A 142 -5.13 -8.28 -20.73
CA LYS A 142 -3.99 -8.52 -21.62
C LYS A 142 -2.66 -8.43 -20.86
N PHE A 143 -2.49 -7.42 -20.02
CA PHE A 143 -1.31 -7.28 -19.17
C PHE A 143 -1.12 -8.49 -18.25
N ILE A 144 -2.18 -8.98 -17.60
CA ILE A 144 -2.13 -10.20 -16.78
C ILE A 144 -1.68 -11.41 -17.61
N ALA A 145 -2.24 -11.59 -18.81
CA ALA A 145 -1.83 -12.68 -19.70
C ALA A 145 -0.35 -12.58 -20.09
N ASP A 146 0.15 -11.37 -20.36
CA ASP A 146 1.56 -11.11 -20.68
C ASP A 146 2.47 -11.38 -19.46
N VAL A 147 2.06 -10.99 -18.25
CA VAL A 147 2.75 -11.32 -16.99
C VAL A 147 2.87 -12.83 -16.81
N MET A 148 1.78 -13.57 -17.04
CA MET A 148 1.78 -15.02 -16.89
C MET A 148 2.71 -15.70 -17.89
N LYS A 149 2.69 -15.28 -19.17
CA LYS A 149 3.62 -15.76 -20.21
C LYS A 149 5.07 -15.42 -19.90
N ALA A 150 5.34 -14.22 -19.39
CA ALA A 150 6.68 -13.81 -18.99
C ALA A 150 7.18 -14.62 -17.79
N CYS A 151 6.31 -14.96 -16.84
CA CYS A 151 6.64 -15.89 -15.75
C CYS A 151 6.99 -17.28 -16.29
N ASP A 152 6.23 -17.80 -17.26
CA ASP A 152 6.54 -19.09 -17.92
C ASP A 152 7.93 -19.06 -18.57
N ALA A 153 8.30 -17.95 -19.23
CA ALA A 153 9.62 -17.78 -19.86
C ALA A 153 10.78 -17.59 -18.86
N ALA A 154 10.55 -16.87 -17.76
CA ALA A 154 11.54 -16.63 -16.71
C ALA A 154 11.67 -17.79 -15.70
N THR A 155 10.93 -18.88 -15.92
CA THR A 155 10.85 -20.01 -15.00
C THR A 155 12.19 -20.73 -14.84
N THR A 156 12.57 -20.98 -13.58
CA THR A 156 13.71 -21.83 -13.24
C THR A 156 13.22 -23.20 -12.77
N LYS A 157 14.09 -24.22 -12.73
CA LYS A 157 13.71 -25.57 -12.25
C LYS A 157 13.09 -25.56 -10.84
N SER A 158 13.51 -24.64 -9.98
CA SER A 158 12.98 -24.50 -8.62
C SER A 158 11.60 -23.85 -8.58
N THR A 159 11.31 -22.91 -9.49
CA THR A 159 10.04 -22.15 -9.50
C THR A 159 8.99 -22.73 -10.43
N ALA A 160 9.35 -23.69 -11.29
CA ALA A 160 8.43 -24.30 -12.26
C ALA A 160 7.14 -24.85 -11.64
N SER A 161 7.22 -25.47 -10.47
CA SER A 161 6.04 -25.97 -9.77
C SER A 161 5.14 -24.86 -9.21
N GLU A 162 5.67 -23.67 -8.94
CA GLU A 162 4.88 -22.53 -8.47
C GLU A 162 4.21 -21.82 -9.65
N VAL A 163 4.98 -21.60 -10.73
CA VAL A 163 4.49 -20.97 -11.97
C VAL A 163 3.40 -21.83 -12.63
N ALA A 164 3.53 -23.17 -12.60
CA ALA A 164 2.48 -24.07 -13.10
C ALA A 164 1.15 -23.96 -12.32
N ARG A 165 1.19 -23.47 -11.07
CA ARG A 165 0.02 -23.27 -10.21
C ARG A 165 -0.51 -21.82 -10.27
N LEU A 166 0.07 -20.98 -11.13
CA LEU A 166 -0.40 -19.62 -11.35
C LEU A 166 -1.65 -19.62 -12.24
N GLN A 167 -2.73 -19.07 -11.70
CA GLN A 167 -3.98 -18.82 -12.39
C GLN A 167 -4.35 -17.34 -12.29
N ALA A 168 -5.21 -16.89 -13.20
CA ALA A 168 -5.83 -15.57 -13.13
C ALA A 168 -7.34 -15.71 -12.99
N VAL A 169 -7.94 -14.82 -12.21
CA VAL A 169 -9.38 -14.80 -11.96
C VAL A 169 -9.90 -13.41 -12.26
N PHE A 170 -10.86 -13.35 -13.19
CA PHE A 170 -11.63 -12.16 -13.48
C PHE A 170 -12.98 -12.25 -12.79
N LEU A 171 -13.22 -11.38 -11.81
CA LEU A 171 -14.46 -11.31 -11.06
C LEU A 171 -15.31 -10.18 -11.62
N SER A 172 -16.45 -10.54 -12.23
CA SER A 172 -17.38 -9.57 -12.77
C SER A 172 -18.15 -8.85 -11.66
N ILE A 173 -18.11 -7.51 -11.69
CA ILE A 173 -18.94 -6.66 -10.84
C ILE A 173 -20.35 -6.42 -11.42
N ASP A 174 -20.55 -6.74 -12.69
CA ASP A 174 -21.79 -6.50 -13.43
C ASP A 174 -22.69 -7.74 -13.41
N SER A 175 -23.50 -7.88 -12.37
CA SER A 175 -24.45 -9.00 -12.25
C SER A 175 -25.59 -8.98 -13.28
N PHE A 176 -25.84 -7.86 -13.97
CA PHE A 176 -26.99 -7.70 -14.85
C PHE A 176 -26.67 -8.11 -16.29
N ARG A 177 -25.50 -7.72 -16.81
CA ARG A 177 -25.09 -7.97 -18.20
C ARG A 177 -24.15 -9.17 -18.34
N ASP A 178 -23.33 -9.45 -17.33
CA ASP A 178 -22.33 -10.52 -17.41
C ASP A 178 -22.93 -11.86 -16.99
N THR A 179 -23.56 -12.54 -17.95
CA THR A 179 -23.94 -13.95 -17.79
C THR A 179 -22.72 -14.87 -17.90
N PRO A 180 -22.76 -16.09 -17.33
CA PRO A 180 -21.64 -17.04 -17.43
C PRO A 180 -21.15 -17.28 -18.87
N GLU A 181 -22.08 -17.35 -19.83
CA GLU A 181 -21.78 -17.60 -21.24
C GLU A 181 -21.07 -16.42 -21.92
N ILE A 182 -21.50 -15.19 -21.62
CA ILE A 182 -20.86 -13.97 -22.13
C ILE A 182 -19.48 -13.82 -21.51
N LEU A 183 -19.38 -14.05 -20.20
CA LEU A 183 -18.15 -13.92 -19.45
C LEU A 183 -17.10 -14.94 -19.93
N GLU A 184 -17.48 -16.20 -20.18
CA GLU A 184 -16.55 -17.21 -20.69
C GLU A 184 -15.99 -16.82 -22.06
N LYS A 185 -16.86 -16.37 -22.98
CA LYS A 185 -16.44 -15.88 -24.31
C LYS A 185 -15.52 -14.66 -24.23
N TYR A 186 -15.64 -13.85 -23.18
CA TYR A 186 -14.80 -12.69 -22.95
C TYR A 186 -13.42 -13.12 -22.42
N VAL A 187 -13.37 -13.89 -21.34
CA VAL A 187 -12.10 -14.30 -20.70
C VAL A 187 -11.29 -15.26 -21.58
N SER A 188 -11.95 -16.10 -22.39
CA SER A 188 -11.29 -17.07 -23.27
C SER A 188 -10.43 -16.44 -24.36
N LYS A 189 -10.58 -15.13 -24.62
CA LYS A 189 -9.78 -14.38 -25.61
C LYS A 189 -8.36 -14.06 -25.15
N PHE A 190 -8.08 -14.12 -23.84
CA PHE A 190 -6.82 -13.63 -23.27
C PHE A 190 -5.82 -14.77 -22.96
N ASP A 191 -6.16 -15.64 -22.00
CA ASP A 191 -5.33 -16.77 -21.59
C ASP A 191 -6.22 -17.95 -21.15
N PRO A 192 -5.91 -19.21 -21.51
CA PRO A 192 -6.72 -20.38 -21.13
C PRO A 192 -6.79 -20.63 -19.61
N ARG A 193 -5.81 -20.13 -18.84
CA ARG A 193 -5.77 -20.21 -17.36
C ARG A 193 -6.62 -19.13 -16.68
N LEU A 194 -7.15 -18.17 -17.44
CA LEU A 194 -8.03 -17.13 -16.92
C LEU A 194 -9.43 -17.72 -16.66
N ARG A 195 -9.93 -17.54 -15.44
CA ARG A 195 -11.25 -18.00 -15.00
C ARG A 195 -12.17 -16.81 -14.78
N GLY A 196 -13.38 -16.86 -15.33
CA GLY A 196 -14.41 -15.84 -15.07
C GLY A 196 -15.29 -16.24 -13.88
N LEU A 197 -15.53 -15.32 -12.96
CA LEU A 197 -16.50 -15.47 -11.88
C LEU A 197 -17.59 -14.41 -12.01
N CYS A 198 -18.84 -14.82 -11.93
CA CYS A 198 -20.03 -13.97 -11.94
C CYS A 198 -20.99 -14.41 -10.84
N GLY A 199 -22.02 -13.61 -10.55
CA GLY A 199 -22.98 -13.95 -9.51
C GLY A 199 -24.09 -12.91 -9.39
N SER A 200 -24.96 -13.12 -8.42
CA SER A 200 -25.99 -12.15 -8.05
C SER A 200 -25.38 -10.90 -7.41
N LEU A 201 -26.13 -9.78 -7.43
CA LEU A 201 -25.69 -8.51 -6.86
C LEU A 201 -25.22 -8.64 -5.41
N LYS A 202 -25.89 -9.48 -4.61
CA LYS A 202 -25.52 -9.73 -3.21
C LYS A 202 -24.17 -10.46 -3.08
N GLU A 203 -23.95 -11.48 -3.90
CA GLU A 203 -22.71 -12.26 -3.90
C GLU A 203 -21.52 -11.42 -4.37
N VAL A 204 -21.71 -10.65 -5.44
CA VAL A 204 -20.71 -9.71 -5.96
C VAL A 204 -20.37 -8.63 -4.94
N LYS A 205 -21.38 -8.01 -4.32
CA LYS A 205 -21.18 -7.00 -3.27
C LYS A 205 -20.43 -7.56 -2.06
N GLN A 206 -20.72 -8.80 -1.68
CA GLN A 206 -20.00 -9.49 -0.61
C GLN A 206 -18.53 -9.70 -0.97
N ALA A 207 -18.25 -10.18 -2.19
CA ALA A 207 -16.87 -10.36 -2.67
C ALA A 207 -16.13 -9.02 -2.77
N ALA A 208 -16.73 -8.00 -3.38
CA ALA A 208 -16.14 -6.68 -3.51
C ALA A 208 -15.84 -6.05 -2.13
N SER A 209 -16.76 -6.18 -1.17
CA SER A 209 -16.56 -5.69 0.20
C SER A 209 -15.41 -6.41 0.93
N ALA A 210 -15.31 -7.74 0.77
CA ALA A 210 -14.23 -8.54 1.37
C ALA A 210 -12.84 -8.12 0.86
N TRP A 211 -12.75 -7.72 -0.40
CA TRP A 211 -11.52 -7.24 -1.03
C TRP A 211 -11.37 -5.72 -0.98
N ARG A 212 -12.31 -5.01 -0.34
CA ARG A 212 -12.39 -3.54 -0.29
C ARG A 212 -12.32 -2.88 -1.67
N VAL A 213 -12.87 -3.55 -2.68
CA VAL A 213 -13.01 -3.03 -4.02
C VAL A 213 -14.18 -2.06 -4.02
N TYR A 214 -13.86 -0.79 -4.23
CA TYR A 214 -14.87 0.20 -4.55
C TYR A 214 -15.31 0.02 -5.99
N TYR A 215 -16.62 -0.04 -6.19
CA TYR A 215 -17.23 0.15 -7.48
C TYR A 215 -18.47 1.03 -7.30
N SER A 216 -18.62 2.01 -8.17
CA SER A 216 -19.84 2.81 -8.27
C SER A 216 -20.41 2.55 -9.65
N SER A 217 -21.61 1.99 -9.70
CA SER A 217 -22.49 2.24 -10.83
C SER A 217 -22.74 3.75 -10.85
N ILE A 218 -23.14 4.27 -12.01
CA ILE A 218 -23.96 5.50 -12.04
C ILE A 218 -25.34 5.08 -11.47
N GLU A 219 -25.33 4.60 -10.23
CA GLU A 219 -26.49 4.31 -9.43
C GLU A 219 -26.86 5.66 -8.84
N GLU A 220 -27.96 6.17 -9.35
CA GLU A 220 -28.71 7.27 -8.80
C GLU A 220 -28.67 7.22 -7.26
N THR A 221 -28.09 8.25 -6.64
CA THR A 221 -28.05 8.39 -5.18
C THR A 221 -29.47 8.38 -4.60
N ASP A 222 -29.63 8.09 -3.31
CA ASP A 222 -30.96 8.11 -2.68
C ASP A 222 -31.68 9.47 -2.83
N GLU A 223 -30.92 10.56 -2.97
CA GLU A 223 -31.46 11.90 -3.26
C GLU A 223 -31.89 12.04 -4.72
N GLU A 224 -31.06 11.60 -5.67
CA GLU A 224 -31.42 11.60 -7.09
C GLU A 224 -32.61 10.67 -7.37
N ARG A 225 -32.71 9.54 -6.64
CA ARG A 225 -33.83 8.60 -6.71
C ARG A 225 -35.12 9.24 -6.24
N LYS A 226 -35.08 9.91 -5.08
CA LYS A 226 -36.24 10.66 -4.57
C LYS A 226 -36.65 11.76 -5.56
N LEU A 227 -35.69 12.50 -6.11
CA LEU A 227 -35.95 13.53 -7.13
C LEU A 227 -36.56 12.95 -8.42
N ARG A 228 -36.15 11.75 -8.83
CA ARG A 228 -36.71 11.05 -10.00
C ARG A 228 -38.12 10.51 -9.72
N GLU A 229 -38.32 9.90 -8.56
CA GLU A 229 -39.62 9.42 -8.10
C GLU A 229 -40.62 10.57 -7.94
N GLU A 230 -40.18 11.72 -7.40
CA GLU A 230 -40.96 12.97 -7.34
C GLU A 230 -41.30 13.53 -8.73
N LYS A 231 -40.40 13.35 -9.72
CA LYS A 231 -40.65 13.69 -11.13
C LYS A 231 -41.52 12.65 -11.86
N GLY A 232 -41.96 11.59 -11.18
CA GLY A 232 -42.85 10.57 -11.73
C GLY A 232 -42.21 9.65 -12.78
N VAL A 233 -40.89 9.53 -12.81
CA VAL A 233 -40.18 8.62 -13.73
C VAL A 233 -39.96 7.27 -13.02
N PRO A 234 -40.66 6.19 -13.41
CA PRO A 234 -40.80 5.00 -12.58
C PRO A 234 -39.52 4.17 -12.41
N GLU A 235 -38.61 4.12 -13.39
CA GLU A 235 -37.33 3.38 -13.28
C GLU A 235 -36.21 4.04 -14.10
N VAL A 236 -34.97 3.96 -13.61
CA VAL A 236 -33.79 4.21 -14.45
C VAL A 236 -33.70 3.03 -15.41
N PHE A 237 -34.03 3.26 -16.68
CA PHE A 237 -33.71 2.31 -17.73
C PHE A 237 -32.18 2.31 -17.90
N LEU A 238 -31.50 1.39 -17.23
CA LEU A 238 -30.07 1.15 -17.43
C LEU A 238 -29.92 0.59 -18.86
N ASP A 239 -29.64 1.49 -19.78
CA ASP A 239 -29.33 1.14 -21.16
C ASP A 239 -28.02 0.34 -21.24
N ASP A 240 -27.70 -0.20 -22.41
CA ASP A 240 -26.48 -1.00 -22.56
C ASP A 240 -25.18 -0.20 -22.43
N THR A 241 -25.25 1.11 -22.22
CA THR A 241 -24.16 2.09 -22.28
C THR A 241 -23.57 2.49 -20.93
N TYR A 242 -24.19 2.10 -19.79
CA TYR A 242 -23.62 2.45 -18.49
C TYR A 242 -22.25 1.81 -18.25
N GLN A 243 -21.40 2.57 -17.54
CA GLN A 243 -20.05 2.17 -17.14
C GLN A 243 -19.96 2.19 -15.61
N PHE A 244 -19.11 1.33 -15.06
CA PHE A 244 -18.76 1.35 -13.64
C PHE A 244 -17.40 2.01 -13.47
N ASP A 245 -17.31 2.92 -12.51
CA ASP A 245 -16.03 3.28 -11.93
C ASP A 245 -15.64 2.19 -10.94
N HIS A 246 -14.52 1.51 -11.17
CA HIS A 246 -14.00 0.48 -10.28
C HIS A 246 -12.49 0.55 -10.11
N SER A 247 -11.99 -0.01 -9.01
CA SER A 247 -10.55 -0.12 -8.77
C SER A 247 -9.87 -0.98 -9.84
N SER A 248 -8.74 -0.50 -10.38
CA SER A 248 -7.91 -1.19 -11.38
C SER A 248 -6.82 -2.08 -10.78
N ALA A 249 -6.82 -2.29 -9.45
CA ALA A 249 -5.81 -3.09 -8.77
C ALA A 249 -5.95 -4.58 -9.09
N ILE A 250 -4.82 -5.24 -9.34
CA ILE A 250 -4.70 -6.69 -9.49
C ILE A 250 -4.16 -7.24 -8.18
N TYR A 251 -4.90 -8.11 -7.52
CA TYR A 251 -4.52 -8.69 -6.23
C TYR A 251 -3.78 -10.01 -6.42
N LEU A 252 -2.65 -10.19 -5.73
CA LEU A 252 -1.96 -11.46 -5.64
C LEU A 252 -2.42 -12.21 -4.39
N VAL A 253 -3.07 -13.35 -4.60
CA VAL A 253 -3.48 -14.27 -3.54
C VAL A 253 -2.56 -15.48 -3.56
N GLY A 254 -1.97 -15.80 -2.40
CA GLY A 254 -1.15 -16.98 -2.24
C GLY A 254 -1.99 -18.26 -2.11
N PRO A 255 -1.33 -19.44 -2.18
CA PRO A 255 -1.99 -20.74 -2.02
C PRO A 255 -2.58 -20.97 -0.62
N ASP A 256 -2.26 -20.10 0.33
CA ASP A 256 -2.83 -20.04 1.68
C ASP A 256 -4.16 -19.24 1.73
N GLY A 257 -4.68 -18.77 0.59
CA GLY A 257 -5.90 -17.97 0.50
C GLY A 257 -5.74 -16.55 1.02
N LYS A 258 -4.50 -16.11 1.25
CA LYS A 258 -4.18 -14.80 1.81
C LYS A 258 -3.63 -13.88 0.75
N MET A 259 -4.08 -12.63 0.76
CA MET A 259 -3.46 -11.58 -0.04
C MET A 259 -1.98 -11.44 0.33
N LYS A 260 -1.10 -11.47 -0.68
CA LYS A 260 0.35 -11.26 -0.57
C LYS A 260 0.75 -9.87 -1.05
N ASP A 261 0.22 -9.45 -2.20
CA ASP A 261 0.62 -8.21 -2.86
C ASP A 261 -0.51 -7.66 -3.74
N PHE A 262 -0.30 -6.48 -4.31
CA PHE A 262 -1.14 -5.91 -5.35
C PHE A 262 -0.28 -5.30 -6.46
N PHE A 263 -0.82 -5.28 -7.67
CA PHE A 263 -0.18 -4.73 -8.85
C PHE A 263 -1.10 -3.77 -9.57
N PHE A 264 -0.48 -2.85 -10.29
CA PHE A 264 -1.12 -1.98 -11.25
C PHE A 264 -0.46 -2.20 -12.60
N LYS A 265 -1.23 -2.05 -13.68
CA LYS A 265 -0.69 -2.15 -15.04
C LYS A 265 0.42 -1.13 -15.27
N GLU A 266 0.31 0.04 -14.65
CA GLU A 266 1.25 1.16 -14.72
C GLU A 266 2.63 0.84 -14.15
N MET A 267 2.76 -0.19 -13.30
CA MET A 267 4.05 -0.63 -12.78
C MET A 267 4.94 -1.27 -13.85
N GLY A 268 4.36 -1.74 -14.96
CA GLY A 268 5.09 -2.40 -16.03
C GLY A 268 5.31 -3.90 -15.79
N LEU A 269 5.65 -4.59 -16.89
CA LEU A 269 5.71 -6.05 -16.96
C LEU A 269 6.88 -6.62 -16.14
N GLU A 270 8.07 -6.04 -16.29
CA GLU A 270 9.29 -6.52 -15.63
C GLU A 270 9.18 -6.45 -14.10
N ASP A 271 8.66 -5.34 -13.57
CA ASP A 271 8.46 -5.15 -12.14
C ASP A 271 7.43 -6.13 -11.57
N ALA A 272 6.33 -6.38 -12.29
CA ALA A 272 5.32 -7.34 -11.88
C ALA A 272 5.90 -8.77 -11.81
N VAL A 273 6.63 -9.20 -12.83
CA VAL A 273 7.26 -10.52 -12.89
C VAL A 273 8.34 -10.67 -11.81
N SER A 274 9.18 -9.65 -11.62
CA SER A 274 10.22 -9.63 -10.59
C SER A 274 9.63 -9.81 -9.18
N ARG A 275 8.58 -9.04 -8.86
CA ARG A 275 7.88 -9.17 -7.57
C ARG A 275 7.21 -10.52 -7.39
N LEU A 276 6.56 -11.06 -8.42
CA LEU A 276 6.01 -12.42 -8.39
C LEU A 276 7.08 -13.47 -8.09
N GLY A 277 8.26 -13.34 -8.71
CA GLY A 277 9.41 -14.21 -8.47
C GLY A 277 9.84 -14.25 -6.99
N VAL A 278 9.87 -13.08 -6.33
CA VAL A 278 10.18 -13.00 -4.89
C VAL A 278 9.18 -13.79 -4.05
N HIS A 279 7.88 -13.66 -4.34
CA HIS A 279 6.83 -14.39 -3.62
C HIS A 279 6.93 -15.91 -3.82
N PHE A 280 7.28 -16.36 -5.02
CA PHE A 280 7.51 -17.79 -5.29
C PHE A 280 8.70 -18.33 -4.50
N GLU A 281 9.83 -17.61 -4.47
CA GLU A 281 11.01 -18.02 -3.70
C GLU A 281 10.74 -18.08 -2.19
N ASP A 282 10.03 -17.10 -1.65
CA ASP A 282 9.73 -17.05 -0.22
C ASP A 282 8.91 -18.26 0.23
N ILE A 283 7.96 -18.71 -0.59
CA ILE A 283 7.18 -19.92 -0.29
C ILE A 283 8.06 -21.18 -0.33
N LEU A 284 8.98 -21.27 -1.29
CA LEU A 284 9.91 -22.40 -1.39
C LEU A 284 10.84 -22.45 -0.17
N ARG A 285 11.33 -21.29 0.31
CA ARG A 285 12.13 -21.18 1.53
C ARG A 285 11.35 -21.65 2.76
N LEU A 286 10.09 -21.24 2.90
CA LEU A 286 9.21 -21.65 4.00
C LEU A 286 8.93 -23.17 3.99
N GLN A 287 8.67 -23.74 2.82
CA GLN A 287 8.48 -25.19 2.67
C GLN A 287 9.76 -25.98 2.97
N GLY A 288 10.92 -25.47 2.57
CA GLY A 288 12.23 -26.03 2.93
C GLY A 288 12.41 -26.10 4.45
N HIS A 289 12.13 -24.99 5.14
CA HIS A 289 12.26 -24.92 6.60
C HIS A 289 11.32 -25.92 7.32
N LYS A 290 10.04 -26.01 6.90
CA LYS A 290 9.09 -26.97 7.47
C LYS A 290 9.57 -28.43 7.34
N ARG A 291 10.06 -28.82 6.16
CA ARG A 291 10.59 -30.17 5.93
C ARG A 291 11.80 -30.50 6.83
N VAL A 292 12.67 -29.53 7.09
CA VAL A 292 13.81 -29.71 8.00
C VAL A 292 13.34 -29.92 9.45
N ILE A 293 12.32 -29.17 9.89
CA ILE A 293 11.75 -29.34 11.24
C ILE A 293 11.12 -30.72 11.39
N GLU A 294 10.27 -31.13 10.44
CA GLU A 294 9.60 -32.44 10.49
C GLU A 294 10.58 -33.61 10.47
N THR A 295 11.63 -33.52 9.66
CA THR A 295 12.68 -34.55 9.62
C THR A 295 13.47 -34.62 10.92
N ASN A 296 13.76 -33.48 11.56
CA ASN A 296 14.40 -33.44 12.87
C ASN A 296 13.50 -34.04 13.97
N GLU A 297 12.21 -33.68 13.99
CA GLU A 297 11.25 -34.24 14.94
C GLU A 297 11.09 -35.76 14.77
N ARG A 298 11.04 -36.25 13.53
CA ARG A 298 10.97 -37.69 13.25
C ARG A 298 12.20 -38.43 13.79
N LYS A 299 13.41 -37.89 13.54
CA LYS A 299 14.66 -38.44 14.07
C LYS A 299 14.67 -38.46 15.61
N GLU A 300 14.14 -37.42 16.27
CA GLU A 300 14.01 -37.42 17.73
C GLU A 300 13.02 -38.46 18.25
N ARG A 301 11.87 -38.64 17.59
CA ARG A 301 10.88 -39.68 17.94
C ARG A 301 11.48 -41.08 17.80
N GLU A 302 12.26 -41.33 16.75
CA GLU A 302 12.98 -42.59 16.53
C GLU A 302 14.05 -42.84 17.60
N LYS A 303 14.88 -41.82 17.92
CA LYS A 303 15.85 -41.91 19.03
C LYS A 303 15.19 -42.18 20.38
N LYS A 304 14.04 -41.56 20.67
CA LYS A 304 13.27 -41.82 21.90
C LYS A 304 12.73 -43.25 21.94
N LYS A 305 12.22 -43.78 20.82
CA LYS A 305 11.76 -45.17 20.68
C LYS A 305 12.91 -46.16 20.89
N GLU A 306 14.07 -45.92 20.28
CA GLU A 306 15.23 -46.79 20.44
C GLU A 306 15.79 -46.76 21.87
N LYS A 307 15.84 -45.59 22.51
CA LYS A 307 16.24 -45.46 23.93
C LYS A 307 15.27 -46.18 24.86
N LYS A 308 13.96 -46.18 24.55
CA LYS A 308 12.94 -46.94 25.29
C LYS A 308 13.10 -48.45 25.07
N LYS A 309 13.42 -48.90 23.85
CA LYS A 309 13.71 -50.31 23.52
C LYS A 309 14.95 -50.82 24.26
N ARG A 310 16.06 -50.06 24.24
CA ARG A 310 17.29 -50.38 25.00
C ARG A 310 17.05 -50.43 26.52
N ARG A 311 16.24 -49.53 27.08
CA ARG A 311 15.84 -49.57 28.51
C ARG A 311 14.96 -50.77 28.86
N GLY A 312 14.10 -51.22 27.94
CA GLY A 312 13.31 -52.45 28.11
C GLY A 312 14.17 -53.72 28.09
N THR A 313 15.16 -53.80 27.19
CA THR A 313 16.08 -54.94 27.09
C THR A 313 17.01 -55.08 28.30
N VAL A 314 17.43 -53.96 28.91
CA VAL A 314 18.26 -53.97 30.14
C VAL A 314 17.47 -54.44 31.38
N LYS A 315 16.15 -54.25 31.42
CA LYS A 315 15.30 -54.77 32.51
C LYS A 315 15.06 -56.29 32.44
N GLY A 316 15.28 -56.93 31.29
CA GLY A 316 15.16 -58.38 31.10
C GLY A 316 16.47 -59.18 31.29
N ARG A 317 17.61 -58.52 31.53
CA ARG A 317 18.92 -59.16 31.76
C ARG A 317 19.53 -58.77 33.12
N ARG A 318 18.77 -58.97 34.20
CA ARG A 318 19.32 -59.03 35.56
C ARG A 318 19.01 -60.40 36.16
N ALA A 319 19.70 -61.43 35.66
CA ALA A 319 19.96 -62.63 36.44
C ALA A 319 21.37 -62.48 37.06
N PHE A 320 21.39 -62.45 38.39
CA PHE A 320 22.47 -62.84 39.30
C PHE A 320 23.89 -62.99 38.73
N VAL A 321 24.82 -62.12 39.15
CA VAL A 321 26.16 -62.52 39.63
C VAL A 321 26.64 -61.49 40.69
N PHE A 322 27.07 -62.00 41.85
CA PHE A 322 27.64 -61.29 43.01
C PHE A 322 29.03 -60.66 42.69
N PRO A 323 29.49 -59.64 43.46
CA PRO A 323 30.75 -58.95 43.19
C PRO A 323 31.95 -59.71 43.78
N SER A 324 33.05 -59.76 43.02
CA SER A 324 34.37 -60.22 43.48
C SER A 324 35.42 -59.12 43.27
N LYS A 325 36.31 -58.99 44.26
CA LYS A 325 37.24 -57.87 44.49
C LYS A 325 38.42 -57.82 43.51
N ASN A 326 38.93 -56.60 43.35
CA ASN A 326 40.30 -56.18 42.95
C ASN A 326 40.79 -56.48 41.52
N SER A 327 40.96 -55.41 40.72
CA SER A 327 42.28 -54.78 40.46
C SER A 327 42.22 -53.85 39.24
N ARG A 328 43.07 -52.81 39.26
CA ARG A 328 43.33 -51.81 38.21
C ARG A 328 42.55 -50.49 38.30
N ALA A 329 42.95 -49.72 39.30
CA ALA A 329 43.31 -48.32 39.10
C ALA A 329 44.23 -48.13 37.88
N LEU A 330 44.25 -46.89 37.35
CA LEU A 330 44.99 -46.38 36.17
C LEU A 330 44.21 -46.40 34.84
N GLN A 331 43.21 -45.52 34.71
CA GLN A 331 42.96 -44.79 33.45
C GLN A 331 41.93 -43.64 33.57
N LEU A 332 41.31 -43.43 34.74
CA LEU A 332 40.22 -42.46 34.91
C LEU A 332 40.60 -41.09 35.48
N LYS A 333 41.88 -40.79 35.74
CA LYS A 333 42.28 -39.49 36.33
C LYS A 333 42.81 -38.44 35.35
N GLN A 334 42.91 -38.73 34.05
CA GLN A 334 43.52 -37.79 33.09
C GLN A 334 42.50 -37.01 32.24
N ILE A 335 41.25 -37.46 32.16
CA ILE A 335 40.22 -36.81 31.34
C ILE A 335 39.47 -35.71 32.11
N ASP A 336 39.28 -35.85 33.43
CA ASP A 336 38.56 -34.86 34.22
C ASP A 336 39.38 -33.60 34.54
N MET A 337 40.72 -33.66 34.53
CA MET A 337 41.57 -32.49 34.78
C MET A 337 41.57 -31.49 33.61
N TYR A 338 41.51 -31.99 32.36
CA TYR A 338 41.42 -31.13 31.17
C TYR A 338 40.05 -30.43 31.04
N ALA A 339 38.98 -31.12 31.43
CA ALA A 339 37.64 -30.52 31.43
C ALA A 339 37.51 -29.39 32.48
N PHE A 340 38.16 -29.51 33.64
CA PHE A 340 38.13 -28.50 34.68
C PHE A 340 38.96 -27.25 34.33
N ILE A 341 40.16 -27.42 33.74
CA ILE A 341 41.04 -26.31 33.34
C ILE A 341 40.40 -25.48 32.19
N MET A 342 39.75 -26.14 31.24
CA MET A 342 39.08 -25.43 30.13
C MET A 342 37.85 -24.64 30.60
N TYR A 343 37.14 -25.12 31.62
CA TYR A 343 35.99 -24.43 32.19
C TYR A 343 36.39 -23.17 32.98
N GLU A 344 37.47 -23.26 33.77
CA GLU A 344 38.07 -22.13 34.51
C GLU A 344 38.56 -21.01 33.57
N LEU A 345 39.21 -21.36 32.45
CA LEU A 345 39.69 -20.40 31.45
C LEU A 345 38.55 -19.70 30.70
N ALA A 346 37.46 -20.41 30.42
CA ALA A 346 36.26 -19.83 29.79
C ALA A 346 35.53 -18.86 30.74
N ALA A 347 35.48 -19.17 32.04
CA ALA A 347 34.86 -18.31 33.05
C ALA A 347 35.63 -16.99 33.26
N LYS A 348 36.96 -17.03 33.27
CA LYS A 348 37.82 -15.83 33.38
C LYS A 348 37.72 -14.92 32.15
N LYS A 349 37.56 -15.46 30.94
CA LYS A 349 37.35 -14.68 29.70
C LYS A 349 36.00 -13.94 29.68
N LYS A 350 34.95 -14.53 30.25
CA LYS A 350 33.61 -13.91 30.35
C LYS A 350 33.56 -12.77 31.36
N LYS A 351 34.34 -12.85 32.45
CA LYS A 351 34.42 -11.80 33.49
C LYS A 351 35.21 -10.57 33.03
N LYS A 352 36.23 -10.74 32.18
CA LYS A 352 37.02 -9.63 31.62
C LYS A 352 36.26 -8.80 30.56
N ARG A 353 35.35 -9.43 29.79
CA ARG A 353 34.52 -8.76 28.76
C ARG A 353 33.35 -7.92 29.32
N LYS A 354 32.96 -8.13 30.59
CA LYS A 354 31.89 -7.36 31.27
C LYS A 354 32.40 -6.13 32.03
N ARG A 355 33.71 -5.89 32.08
CA ARG A 355 34.32 -4.72 32.75
C ARG A 355 34.80 -3.63 31.79
N THR A 356 34.61 -3.81 30.48
CA THR A 356 35.04 -2.87 29.43
C THR A 356 33.90 -2.54 28.46
N LYS A 357 32.68 -2.45 28.97
CA LYS A 357 31.52 -1.87 28.27
C LYS A 357 30.72 -1.05 29.26
#